data_AF-A0A1H0KZ10-F1
#
_entry.id   AF-A0A1H0KZ10-F1
#
_cell.length_a   1.000
_cell.length_b   1.000
_cell.length_c   1.000
_cell.angle_alpha   90.00
_cell.angle_beta   90.00
_cell.angle_gamma   90.00
#
_symmetry.space_group_name_H-M   'P 1'
#
loop_
_entity.id
_entity.type
_entity.pdbx_description
1 polymer ?
#
loop_
_entity_poly.entity_id
_entity_poly.type
_entity_poly.pdbx_seq_one_letter_code
_entity_poly.pdbx_strand_id
1 'polypeptide(L)'
;MKILIIIGGVHSLLFGLFHCMFWDKLHWKSELKKVDPNNEAVMQILNLRIIYVFFLHAILCFFFIEELLTTSLGNFMLIGSALFWLGRTIEQFVYQKQLPFKDPVNMAVTVMFFIGIAIYTIPLIPFI
;
A
#
# COMPACT_ATOMS: atom_id res chain seq x y z
N MET A 1 -8.24 10.00 16.40
CA MET A 1 -6.95 9.77 15.73
C MET A 1 -6.43 8.33 15.91
N LYS A 2 -6.33 7.79 17.13
CA LYS A 2 -5.88 6.40 17.37
C LYS A 2 -6.60 5.33 16.53
N ILE A 3 -7.93 5.42 16.44
CA ILE A 3 -8.72 4.48 15.62
C ILE A 3 -8.35 4.50 14.14
N LEU A 4 -8.00 5.67 13.57
CA LEU A 4 -7.56 5.78 12.18
C LEU A 4 -6.22 5.07 11.98
N ILE A 5 -5.31 5.16 12.96
CA ILE A 5 -4.03 4.45 12.89
C ILE A 5 -4.26 2.93 12.94
N ILE A 6 -5.16 2.44 13.79
CA ILE A 6 -5.53 1.01 13.81
C ILE A 6 -6.12 0.59 12.45
N ILE A 7 -7.00 1.40 11.86
CA ILE A 7 -7.54 1.15 10.52
C ILE A 7 -6.41 1.12 9.49
N GLY A 8 -5.41 2.01 9.59
CA GLY A 8 -4.20 1.98 8.77
C GLY A 8 -3.39 0.70 8.92
N GLY A 9 -3.33 0.14 10.12
CA GLY A 9 -2.72 -1.16 10.37
C GLY A 9 -3.44 -2.29 9.66
N VAL A 10 -4.78 -2.33 9.76
CA VAL A 10 -5.61 -3.31 9.03
C VAL A 10 -5.48 -3.11 7.52
N HIS A 11 -5.50 -1.88 7.05
CA HIS A 11 -5.33 -1.52 5.64
C HIS A 11 -4.00 -2.04 5.09
N SER A 12 -2.90 -1.80 5.80
CA SER A 12 -1.56 -2.28 5.40
C SER A 12 -1.46 -3.80 5.45
N LEU A 13 -2.03 -4.43 6.48
CA LEU A 13 -2.08 -5.89 6.58
C LEU A 13 -2.82 -6.51 5.39
N LEU A 14 -3.99 -5.96 5.02
CA LEU A 14 -4.76 -6.42 3.88
C LEU A 14 -4.01 -6.24 2.56
N PHE A 15 -3.26 -5.14 2.39
CA PHE A 15 -2.40 -4.97 1.22
C PHE A 15 -1.25 -5.98 1.17
N GLY A 16 -0.58 -6.25 2.30
CA GLY A 16 0.43 -7.31 2.37
C GLY A 16 -0.14 -8.67 1.95
N LEU A 17 -1.33 -9.02 2.46
CA LEU A 17 -2.03 -10.26 2.10
C LEU A 17 -2.47 -10.28 0.63
N PHE A 18 -2.96 -9.17 0.10
CA PHE A 18 -3.32 -9.02 -1.32
C PHE A 18 -2.12 -9.28 -2.23
N HIS A 19 -0.94 -8.76 -1.89
CA HIS A 19 0.30 -9.03 -2.63
C HIS A 19 0.75 -10.49 -2.55
N CYS A 20 0.47 -11.19 -1.43
CA CYS A 20 0.68 -12.64 -1.34
C CYS A 20 -0.16 -13.43 -2.37
N MET A 21 -1.27 -12.87 -2.84
CA MET A 21 -2.15 -13.54 -3.81
C MET A 21 -1.66 -13.41 -5.26
N PHE A 22 -0.65 -12.57 -5.54
CA PHE A 22 -0.22 -12.27 -6.92
C PHE A 22 0.28 -13.50 -7.66
N TRP A 23 0.98 -14.40 -6.97
CA TRP A 23 1.50 -15.63 -7.59
C TRP A 23 0.41 -16.47 -8.24
N ASP A 24 -0.75 -16.56 -7.59
CA ASP A 24 -1.86 -17.37 -8.09
C ASP A 24 -2.82 -16.54 -8.96
N LYS A 25 -3.19 -15.32 -8.54
CA LYS A 25 -4.18 -14.49 -9.24
C LYS A 25 -3.68 -13.87 -10.54
N LEU A 26 -2.38 -13.57 -10.62
CA LEU A 26 -1.76 -13.04 -11.84
C LEU A 26 -1.00 -14.14 -12.60
N HIS A 27 -1.14 -15.41 -12.19
CA HIS A 27 -0.48 -16.56 -12.80
C HIS A 27 1.05 -16.39 -12.95
N TRP A 28 1.72 -15.75 -11.98
CA TRP A 28 3.15 -15.44 -12.10
C TRP A 28 4.06 -16.66 -12.25
N LYS A 29 3.60 -17.85 -11.86
CA LYS A 29 4.33 -19.11 -12.12
C LYS A 29 4.53 -19.40 -13.62
N SER A 30 3.66 -18.87 -14.49
CA SER A 30 3.74 -19.01 -15.94
C SER A 30 3.98 -17.67 -16.65
N GLU A 31 3.33 -16.59 -16.21
CA GLU A 31 3.40 -15.29 -16.90
C GLU A 31 4.72 -14.57 -16.69
N LEU A 32 5.31 -14.61 -15.48
CA LEU A 32 6.62 -13.95 -15.26
C LEU A 32 7.77 -14.69 -15.94
N LYS A 33 7.64 -15.98 -16.23
CA LYS A 33 8.67 -16.73 -16.98
C LYS A 33 8.80 -16.32 -18.44
N LYS A 34 7.86 -15.51 -18.94
CA LYS A 34 7.89 -14.96 -20.30
C LYS A 34 8.74 -13.69 -20.40
N VAL A 35 9.08 -13.07 -19.27
CA VAL A 35 10.05 -11.97 -19.22
C VAL A 35 11.46 -12.56 -19.18
N ASP A 36 12.50 -11.75 -19.44
CA ASP A 36 13.87 -12.23 -19.29
C ASP A 36 14.18 -12.55 -17.81
N PRO A 37 15.14 -13.46 -17.55
CA PRO A 37 15.40 -13.95 -16.20
C PRO A 37 15.76 -12.86 -15.17
N ASN A 38 16.41 -11.77 -15.60
CA ASN A 38 16.79 -10.71 -14.69
C ASN A 38 15.56 -9.92 -14.24
N ASN A 39 14.69 -9.55 -15.19
CA ASN A 39 13.46 -8.84 -14.88
C ASN A 39 12.46 -9.72 -14.09
N GLU A 40 12.39 -11.03 -14.38
CA GLU A 40 11.61 -11.97 -13.55
C GLU A 40 12.07 -11.92 -12.08
N ALA A 41 13.38 -12.07 -11.83
CA ALA A 41 13.95 -12.07 -10.49
C ALA A 41 13.72 -10.75 -9.77
N VAL A 42 13.92 -9.61 -10.45
CA VAL A 42 13.68 -8.27 -9.89
C VAL A 42 12.22 -8.11 -9.47
N MET A 43 11.26 -8.54 -10.30
CA MET A 43 9.83 -8.45 -9.97
C MET A 43 9.45 -9.31 -8.75
N GLN A 44 10.03 -10.52 -8.63
CA GLN A 44 9.82 -11.38 -7.46
C GLN A 44 10.36 -10.75 -6.18
N ILE A 45 11.60 -10.25 -6.22
CA ILE A 45 12.23 -9.59 -5.07
C ILE A 45 11.45 -8.35 -4.68
N LEU A 46 11.02 -7.54 -5.65
CA LEU A 46 10.20 -6.36 -5.42
C LEU A 46 8.90 -6.73 -4.69
N ASN A 47 8.16 -7.73 -5.17
CA ASN A 47 6.90 -8.12 -4.52
C ASN A 47 7.13 -8.61 -3.08
N LEU A 48 8.18 -9.41 -2.86
CA LEU A 48 8.54 -9.89 -1.52
C LEU A 48 8.93 -8.73 -0.58
N ARG A 49 9.65 -7.72 -1.07
CA ARG A 49 10.00 -6.55 -0.25
C ARG A 49 8.78 -5.68 0.04
N ILE A 50 7.86 -5.53 -0.91
CA ILE A 50 6.61 -4.81 -0.70
C ILE A 50 5.73 -5.50 0.34
N ILE A 51 5.59 -6.84 0.29
CA ILE A 51 4.88 -7.61 1.33
C ILE A 51 5.51 -7.38 2.70
N TYR A 52 6.84 -7.48 2.79
CA TYR A 52 7.56 -7.24 4.04
C TYR A 52 7.28 -5.83 4.59
N VAL A 53 7.36 -4.80 3.76
CA VAL A 53 7.13 -3.41 4.17
C VAL A 53 5.69 -3.20 4.62
N PHE A 54 4.70 -3.79 3.94
CA PHE A 54 3.29 -3.69 4.36
C PHE A 54 3.03 -4.35 5.72
N PHE A 55 3.60 -5.52 5.98
CA PHE A 55 3.48 -6.15 7.29
C PHE A 55 4.22 -5.37 8.38
N LEU A 56 5.41 -4.85 8.09
CA LEU A 56 6.12 -3.98 9.01
C LEU A 56 5.31 -2.72 9.32
N HIS A 57 4.71 -2.09 8.30
CA HIS A 57 3.87 -0.90 8.50
C HIS A 57 2.61 -1.21 9.30
N ALA A 58 1.99 -2.39 9.08
CA ALA A 58 0.88 -2.85 9.90
C ALA A 58 1.27 -2.97 11.38
N ILE A 59 2.44 -3.54 11.67
CA ILE A 59 3.00 -3.63 13.03
C ILE A 59 3.21 -2.21 13.60
N LEU A 60 3.79 -1.28 12.84
CA LEU A 60 3.95 0.11 13.29
C LEU A 60 2.61 0.71 13.71
N CYS A 61 1.57 0.55 12.88
CA CYS A 61 0.24 1.07 13.17
C CYS A 61 -0.48 0.38 14.34
N PHE A 62 -0.16 -0.86 14.67
CA PHE A 62 -0.80 -1.55 15.80
C PHE A 62 -0.09 -1.33 17.13
N PHE A 63 1.24 -1.22 17.11
CA PHE A 63 2.04 -1.23 18.34
C PHE A 63 2.68 0.11 18.70
N PHE A 64 2.78 1.06 17.76
CA PHE A 64 3.46 2.35 17.95
C PHE A 64 2.53 3.54 17.69
N ILE A 65 1.27 3.41 18.09
CA ILE A 65 0.21 4.40 17.80
C ILE A 65 0.55 5.77 18.41
N GLU A 66 1.00 5.80 19.67
CA GLU A 66 1.31 7.07 20.33
C GLU A 66 2.48 7.76 19.65
N GLU A 67 3.54 7.01 19.32
CA GLU A 67 4.73 7.52 18.65
C GLU A 67 4.39 8.08 17.26
N LEU A 68 3.55 7.38 16.49
CA LEU A 68 3.07 7.82 15.19
C LEU A 68 2.30 9.15 15.27
N LEU A 69 1.54 9.38 16.34
CA LEU A 69 0.68 10.56 16.49
C LEU A 69 1.36 11.75 17.18
N THR A 70 2.37 11.51 18.00
CA THR A 70 2.90 12.54 18.93
C THR A 70 4.32 12.98 18.60
N THR A 71 5.07 12.21 17.81
CA THR A 71 6.47 12.52 17.50
C THR A 71 6.63 13.12 16.11
N SER A 72 7.67 13.92 15.91
CA SER A 72 8.01 14.46 14.59
C SER A 72 8.35 13.35 13.60
N LEU A 73 9.04 12.29 14.05
CA LEU A 73 9.33 11.11 13.25
C LEU A 73 8.05 10.37 12.86
N GLY A 74 7.13 10.17 13.81
CA GLY A 74 5.82 9.57 13.57
C GLY A 74 5.02 10.32 12.51
N ASN A 75 4.92 11.65 12.66
CA ASN A 75 4.26 12.51 11.68
C ASN A 75 4.93 12.43 10.31
N PHE A 76 6.27 12.38 10.24
CA PHE A 76 6.98 12.18 8.98
C PHE A 76 6.63 10.84 8.32
N MET A 77 6.49 9.76 9.11
CA MET A 77 6.05 8.46 8.62
C MET A 77 4.61 8.51 8.09
N LEU A 78 3.70 9.22 8.76
CA LEU A 78 2.32 9.41 8.29
C LEU A 78 2.27 10.20 6.98
N ILE A 79 3.07 11.27 6.85
CA ILE A 79 3.22 12.04 5.61
C ILE A 79 3.74 11.12 4.49
N GLY A 80 4.81 10.36 4.77
CA GLY A 80 5.37 9.39 3.82
C GLY A 80 4.34 8.36 3.36
N SER A 81 3.53 7.82 4.27
CA SER A 81 2.42 6.91 3.94
C SER A 81 1.37 7.57 3.06
N ALA A 82 0.96 8.81 3.38
CA ALA A 82 -0.01 9.54 2.57
C ALA A 82 0.53 9.77 1.14
N LEU A 83 1.80 10.17 1.02
CA LEU A 83 2.46 10.36 -0.27
C LEU A 83 2.63 9.05 -1.04
N PHE A 84 2.89 7.93 -0.37
CA PHE A 84 2.92 6.61 -1.00
C PHE A 84 1.58 6.28 -1.67
N TRP A 85 0.46 6.45 -0.95
CA TRP A 85 -0.87 6.19 -1.50
C TRP A 85 -1.29 7.20 -2.58
N LEU A 86 -0.86 8.47 -2.45
CA LEU A 86 -1.05 9.47 -3.49
C LEU A 86 -0.30 9.08 -4.77
N GLY A 87 0.97 8.68 -4.65
CA GLY A 87 1.78 8.19 -5.77
C GLY A 87 1.12 6.98 -6.45
N ARG A 88 0.71 5.98 -5.66
CA ARG A 88 -0.02 4.81 -6.17
C ARG A 88 -1.33 5.17 -6.89
N THR A 89 -2.05 6.17 -6.37
CA THR A 89 -3.25 6.70 -7.01
C THR A 89 -2.92 7.34 -8.35
N ILE A 90 -1.91 8.22 -8.41
CA ILE A 90 -1.45 8.85 -9.66
C ILE A 90 -1.04 7.79 -10.68
N GLU A 91 -0.24 6.81 -10.27
CA GLU A 91 0.21 5.70 -11.12
C GLU A 91 -0.97 4.92 -11.70
N GLN A 92 -2.05 4.75 -10.94
CA GLN A 92 -3.25 4.08 -11.44
C GLN A 92 -3.88 4.82 -12.64
N PHE A 93 -3.89 6.15 -12.63
CA PHE A 93 -4.36 6.96 -13.77
C PHE A 93 -3.35 6.97 -14.93
N VAL A 94 -2.04 7.02 -14.63
CA VAL A 94 -0.98 6.93 -15.65
C VAL A 94 -1.06 5.61 -16.41
N TYR A 95 -1.28 4.50 -15.71
CA TYR A 95 -1.37 3.15 -16.28
C TYR A 95 -2.83 2.71 -16.57
N GLN A 96 -3.79 3.62 -16.65
CA GLN A 96 -5.21 3.29 -16.83
C GLN A 96 -5.48 2.46 -18.09
N LYS A 97 -4.67 2.59 -19.14
CA LYS A 97 -4.82 1.77 -20.36
C LYS A 97 -4.54 0.30 -20.08
N GLN A 98 -3.56 0.01 -19.22
CA GLN A 98 -3.17 -1.33 -18.78
C GLN A 98 -4.03 -1.82 -17.61
N LEU A 99 -4.46 -0.92 -16.73
CA LEU A 99 -5.27 -1.16 -15.53
C LEU A 99 -6.60 -0.42 -15.60
N PRO A 100 -7.51 -0.80 -16.51
CA PRO A 100 -8.71 -0.02 -16.79
C PRO A 100 -9.72 -0.10 -15.65
N PHE A 101 -10.37 1.03 -15.34
CA PHE A 101 -11.36 1.14 -14.25
C PHE A 101 -12.68 0.38 -14.48
N LYS A 102 -12.90 -0.14 -15.70
CA LYS A 102 -14.01 -1.09 -15.95
C LYS A 102 -13.76 -2.44 -15.29
N ASP A 103 -12.50 -2.76 -14.98
CA ASP A 103 -12.17 -3.93 -14.19
C ASP A 103 -12.46 -3.63 -12.71
N PRO A 104 -13.31 -4.45 -12.05
CA PRO A 104 -13.74 -4.18 -10.69
C PRO A 104 -12.61 -4.27 -9.66
N VAL A 105 -11.59 -5.10 -9.89
CA VAL A 105 -10.42 -5.20 -9.01
C VAL A 105 -9.62 -3.91 -9.08
N ASN A 106 -9.36 -3.40 -10.29
CA ASN A 106 -8.66 -2.14 -10.49
C ASN A 106 -9.41 -0.96 -9.84
N MET A 107 -10.73 -0.90 -10.00
CA MET A 107 -11.55 0.11 -9.33
C MET A 107 -11.46 -0.01 -7.79
N ALA A 108 -11.62 -1.23 -7.26
CA ALA A 108 -11.57 -1.47 -5.82
C ALA A 108 -10.23 -1.07 -5.21
N VAL A 109 -9.10 -1.46 -5.81
CA VAL A 109 -7.78 -1.06 -5.29
C VAL A 109 -7.55 0.45 -5.39
N THR A 110 -8.09 1.10 -6.42
CA THR A 110 -8.03 2.57 -6.55
C THR A 110 -8.74 3.26 -5.40
N VAL A 111 -9.96 2.80 -5.07
CA VAL A 111 -10.71 3.32 -3.90
C VAL A 111 -9.93 3.07 -2.61
N MET A 112 -9.29 1.92 -2.47
CA MET A 112 -8.45 1.61 -1.31
C MET A 112 -7.22 2.52 -1.22
N PHE A 113 -6.68 3.01 -2.33
CA PHE A 113 -5.59 4.01 -2.31
C PHE A 113 -6.10 5.36 -1.81
N PHE A 114 -7.26 5.83 -2.28
CA PHE A 114 -7.89 7.04 -1.73
C PHE A 114 -8.18 6.94 -0.23
N ILE A 115 -8.68 5.79 0.22
CA ILE A 115 -8.86 5.50 1.64
C ILE A 115 -7.51 5.57 2.38
N GLY A 116 -6.45 5.03 1.80
CA GLY A 116 -5.09 5.14 2.33
C GLY A 116 -4.67 6.60 2.53
N ILE A 117 -4.85 7.46 1.51
CA ILE A 117 -4.55 8.90 1.63
C ILE A 117 -5.31 9.50 2.83
N ALA A 118 -6.63 9.27 2.93
CA ALA A 118 -7.43 9.80 4.01
C ALA A 118 -6.98 9.31 5.41
N ILE A 119 -6.71 8.01 5.55
CA ILE A 119 -6.25 7.39 6.79
C ILE A 119 -5.01 8.09 7.35
N TYR A 120 -4.04 8.40 6.49
CA TYR A 120 -2.74 8.93 6.91
C TYR A 120 -2.66 10.46 6.88
N THR A 121 -3.54 11.16 6.15
CA THR A 121 -3.60 12.63 6.16
C THR A 121 -4.46 13.18 7.30
N ILE A 122 -5.60 12.58 7.62
CA ILE A 122 -6.51 13.12 8.66
C ILE A 122 -5.83 13.27 10.03
N PRO A 123 -5.01 12.31 10.52
CA PRO A 123 -4.33 12.45 11.80
C PRO A 123 -3.30 13.59 11.89
N LEU A 124 -2.87 14.13 10.74
CA LEU A 124 -1.90 15.23 10.67
C LEU A 124 -2.56 16.61 10.76
N ILE A 125 -3.88 16.70 10.64
CA ILE A 125 -4.60 17.96 10.73
C ILE A 125 -4.71 18.32 12.22
N PRO A 126 -4.10 19.42 12.69
CA PRO A 126 -4.33 19.90 14.04
C PRO A 126 -5.81 20.30 14.13
N PHE A 127 -6.57 19.63 14.99
CA PHE A 127 -7.90 20.12 15.35
C PHE A 127 -7.71 21.40 16.15
N ILE A 128 -8.26 22.50 15.64
CA ILE A 128 -8.51 23.74 16.41
C ILE A 128 -9.54 23.42 17.50
#